data_AF-A0AAV8YV73-F1
#
_entry.id   AF-A0AAV8YV73-F1
#
_cell.length_a   1.000
_cell.length_b   1.000
_cell.length_c   1.000
_cell.angle_alpha   90.00
_cell.angle_beta   90.00
_cell.angle_gamma   90.00
#
_symmetry.space_group_name_H-M   'P 1'
#
loop_
_entity.id
_entity.type
_entity.pdbx_description
1 polymer ?
#
loop_
_entity_poly.entity_id
_entity_poly.type
_entity_poly.pdbx_seq_one_letter_code
_entity_poly.pdbx_strand_id
1 'polypeptide(L)'
;MILLKMRWRLSRFRQIFRYDGFMAVLKAVFTRIFSILMYLCLNTMYEVCKLRCGNKTRTQQEVCNLFNANYPDNLLTQSTVSKIESKFRETGDVKDLPKSGRPKITQDKNIDTVLSMGENPQSTYTLVASENEVSQTTVLRILRKENYHPYKFQLVQELNEHDPDRRLQFCEIMMNLCQTN
;
A
#
# COMPACT_ATOMS: atom_id res chain seq x y z
N MET A 1 -17.32 9.37 -6.93
CA MET A 1 -17.12 9.21 -5.46
C MET A 1 -17.36 7.79 -4.91
N ILE A 2 -17.52 6.77 -5.78
CA ILE A 2 -17.77 5.37 -5.36
C ILE A 2 -16.47 4.53 -5.37
N LEU A 3 -15.50 4.86 -6.24
CA LEU A 3 -14.24 4.12 -6.40
C LEU A 3 -13.23 4.31 -5.25
N LEU A 4 -13.32 5.38 -4.45
CA LEU A 4 -12.42 5.59 -3.31
C LEU A 4 -12.78 4.73 -2.07
N LYS A 5 -14.00 4.19 -2.02
CA LYS A 5 -14.49 3.41 -0.86
C LYS A 5 -14.11 1.92 -0.93
N MET A 6 -13.71 1.40 -2.10
CA MET A 6 -13.30 0.00 -2.26
C MET A 6 -11.83 -0.26 -1.91
N ARG A 7 -10.96 0.74 -2.01
CA ARG A 7 -9.52 0.58 -1.74
C ARG A 7 -9.18 0.34 -0.26
N TRP A 8 -10.09 0.70 0.66
CA TRP A 8 -9.92 0.53 2.10
C TRP A 8 -10.38 -0.82 2.66
N ARG A 9 -11.05 -1.66 1.86
CA ARG A 9 -11.58 -2.96 2.35
C ARG A 9 -10.63 -4.14 2.15
N LEU A 10 -9.61 -4.01 1.30
CA LEU A 10 -8.67 -5.11 0.98
C LEU A 10 -7.57 -5.35 2.03
N SER A 11 -7.16 -4.33 2.81
CA SER A 11 -6.14 -4.53 3.85
C SER A 11 -6.65 -5.30 5.07
N ARG A 12 -7.95 -5.24 5.41
CA ARG A 12 -8.55 -6.04 6.49
C ARG A 12 -8.90 -7.48 6.08
N PHE A 13 -8.95 -7.78 4.79
CA PHE A 13 -9.33 -9.11 4.29
C PHE A 13 -8.17 -10.11 4.23
N ARG A 14 -6.93 -9.64 4.42
CA ARG A 14 -5.73 -10.49 4.34
C ARG A 14 -5.55 -11.43 5.54
N GLN A 15 -6.38 -11.31 6.57
CA GLN A 15 -6.18 -11.99 7.85
C GLN A 15 -7.19 -13.12 8.14
N ILE A 16 -8.16 -13.41 7.26
CA ILE A 16 -9.27 -14.34 7.61
C ILE A 16 -9.37 -15.63 6.77
N PHE A 17 -8.73 -15.80 5.60
CA PHE A 17 -8.99 -17.00 4.79
C PHE A 17 -7.74 -17.66 4.18
N ARG A 18 -7.31 -18.76 4.81
CA ARG A 18 -6.52 -19.84 4.18
C ARG A 18 -7.46 -20.74 3.39
N TYR A 19 -7.71 -20.43 2.12
CA TYR A 19 -8.23 -21.39 1.13
C TYR A 19 -7.65 -21.00 -0.23
N ASP A 20 -6.59 -21.71 -0.64
CA ASP A 20 -5.75 -21.35 -1.78
C ASP A 20 -6.46 -21.45 -3.15
N GLY A 21 -7.56 -22.21 -3.25
CA GLY A 21 -8.33 -22.36 -4.49
C GLY A 21 -9.31 -21.22 -4.79
N PHE A 22 -10.07 -20.74 -3.79
CA PHE A 22 -11.12 -19.72 -3.99
C PHE A 22 -10.54 -18.33 -4.26
N MET A 23 -9.39 -18.02 -3.65
CA MET A 23 -8.66 -16.78 -3.86
C MET A 23 -8.07 -16.65 -5.27
N ALA A 24 -7.77 -17.75 -5.96
CA ALA A 24 -7.26 -17.71 -7.33
C ALA A 24 -8.36 -17.23 -8.31
N VAL A 25 -9.58 -17.75 -8.17
CA VAL A 25 -10.73 -17.34 -8.98
C VAL A 25 -11.14 -15.91 -8.65
N LEU A 26 -11.23 -15.55 -7.36
CA LEU A 26 -11.54 -14.18 -6.95
C LEU A 26 -10.47 -13.18 -7.40
N LYS A 27 -9.18 -13.51 -7.29
CA LYS A 27 -8.09 -12.69 -7.83
C LYS A 27 -8.19 -12.57 -9.35
N ALA A 28 -8.46 -13.66 -10.08
CA ALA A 28 -8.58 -13.66 -11.54
C ALA A 28 -9.80 -12.87 -12.03
N VAL A 29 -10.93 -12.96 -11.34
CA VAL A 29 -12.15 -12.19 -11.63
C VAL A 29 -11.93 -10.73 -11.26
N PHE A 30 -11.31 -10.42 -10.11
CA PHE A 30 -10.97 -9.05 -9.76
C PHE A 30 -9.94 -8.45 -10.72
N THR A 31 -8.91 -9.18 -11.13
CA THR A 31 -7.93 -8.66 -12.10
C THR A 31 -8.52 -8.53 -13.48
N ARG A 32 -9.44 -9.41 -13.91
CA ARG A 32 -10.17 -9.26 -15.18
C ARG A 32 -11.17 -8.10 -15.15
N ILE A 33 -11.95 -7.94 -14.08
CA ILE A 33 -12.88 -6.81 -13.95
C ILE A 33 -12.11 -5.51 -13.78
N PHE A 34 -11.04 -5.49 -13.00
CA PHE A 34 -10.18 -4.32 -12.81
C PHE A 34 -9.40 -4.00 -14.08
N SER A 35 -8.95 -5.00 -14.86
CA SER A 35 -8.35 -4.76 -16.17
C SER A 35 -9.39 -4.21 -17.13
N ILE A 36 -10.59 -4.80 -17.25
CA ILE A 36 -11.65 -4.31 -18.14
C ILE A 36 -12.12 -2.89 -17.75
N LEU A 37 -12.30 -2.59 -16.47
CA LEU A 37 -12.61 -1.22 -16.00
C LEU A 37 -11.46 -0.24 -16.26
N MET A 38 -10.20 -0.70 -16.11
CA MET A 38 -9.02 0.11 -16.39
C MET A 38 -8.87 0.36 -17.90
N TYR A 39 -9.13 -0.64 -18.75
CA TYR A 39 -9.13 -0.53 -20.20
C TYR A 39 -10.25 0.41 -20.67
N LEU A 40 -11.48 0.28 -20.17
CA LEU A 40 -12.59 1.17 -20.55
C LEU A 40 -12.37 2.63 -20.14
N CYS A 41 -11.66 2.89 -19.02
CA CYS A 41 -11.39 4.26 -18.55
C CYS A 41 -10.14 4.89 -19.19
N LEU A 42 -9.14 4.10 -19.59
CA LEU A 42 -7.95 4.58 -20.33
C LEU A 42 -8.22 4.72 -21.84
N ASN A 43 -9.16 3.96 -22.40
CA ASN A 43 -9.42 3.94 -23.85
C ASN A 43 -9.91 5.28 -24.42
N THR A 44 -10.65 6.08 -23.67
CA THR A 44 -11.18 7.37 -24.17
C THR A 44 -10.07 8.36 -24.50
N MET A 45 -9.02 8.42 -23.67
CA MET A 45 -7.92 9.37 -23.83
C MET A 45 -6.90 8.90 -24.88
N TYR A 46 -6.64 7.59 -24.98
CA TYR A 46 -5.85 7.01 -26.07
C TYR A 46 -6.53 7.18 -27.43
N GLU A 47 -7.88 7.09 -27.50
CA GLU A 47 -8.62 7.36 -28.73
C GLU A 47 -8.49 8.83 -29.17
N VAL A 48 -8.48 9.80 -28.24
CA VAL A 48 -8.19 11.22 -28.59
C VAL A 48 -6.80 11.36 -29.21
N CYS A 49 -5.77 10.76 -28.60
CA CYS A 49 -4.42 10.74 -29.15
C CYS A 49 -4.36 10.06 -30.52
N LYS A 50 -5.05 8.93 -30.71
CA LYS A 50 -5.14 8.20 -31.98
C LYS A 50 -5.86 9.00 -33.07
N LEU A 51 -6.94 9.70 -32.72
CA LEU A 51 -7.70 10.56 -33.64
C LEU A 51 -6.89 11.78 -34.09
N ARG A 52 -6.04 12.34 -33.22
CA ARG A 52 -5.18 13.49 -33.52
C ARG A 52 -3.86 13.11 -34.21
N CYS A 53 -3.22 12.01 -33.79
CA CYS A 53 -1.90 11.57 -34.26
C CYS A 53 -1.93 10.50 -35.36
N GLY A 54 -3.11 10.05 -35.80
CA GLY A 54 -3.23 9.23 -37.01
C GLY A 54 -2.76 9.99 -38.27
N ASN A 55 -2.77 9.31 -39.42
CA ASN A 55 -2.20 9.75 -40.73
C ASN A 55 -2.64 11.14 -41.27
N LYS A 56 -3.46 11.91 -40.56
CA LYS A 56 -3.87 13.28 -40.89
C LYS A 56 -3.75 14.15 -39.64
N THR A 57 -3.10 15.31 -39.76
CA THR A 57 -3.08 16.36 -38.72
C THR A 57 -4.46 17.04 -38.66
N ARG A 58 -5.44 16.38 -38.03
CA ARG A 58 -6.80 16.93 -37.80
C ARG A 58 -6.76 18.08 -36.82
N THR A 59 -7.60 19.10 -36.93
CA THR A 59 -7.68 20.18 -35.93
C THR A 59 -8.22 19.69 -34.57
N GLN A 60 -7.93 20.40 -33.46
CA GLN A 60 -8.41 19.99 -32.12
C GLN A 60 -9.95 19.96 -32.03
N GLN A 61 -10.60 20.85 -32.77
CA GLN A 61 -12.04 20.98 -32.83
C GLN A 61 -12.69 19.81 -33.60
N GLU A 62 -12.08 19.38 -34.71
CA GLU A 62 -12.48 18.16 -35.42
C GLU A 62 -12.38 16.92 -34.55
N VAL A 63 -11.29 16.77 -33.79
CA VAL A 63 -11.11 15.64 -32.87
C VAL A 63 -12.20 15.64 -31.79
N CYS A 64 -12.54 16.82 -31.27
CA CYS A 64 -13.63 16.98 -30.31
C CYS A 64 -14.98 16.55 -30.91
N ASN A 65 -15.29 16.98 -32.13
CA ASN A 65 -16.55 16.65 -32.81
C ASN A 65 -16.65 15.15 -33.12
N LEU A 66 -15.57 14.54 -33.62
CA LEU A 66 -15.53 13.10 -33.89
C LEU A 66 -15.65 12.27 -32.62
N PHE A 67 -15.03 12.73 -31.52
CA PHE A 67 -15.15 12.05 -30.23
C PHE A 67 -16.57 12.16 -29.68
N ASN A 68 -17.15 13.36 -29.68
CA ASN A 68 -18.50 13.60 -29.15
C ASN A 68 -19.58 12.89 -29.99
N ALA A 69 -19.36 12.70 -31.30
CA ALA A 69 -20.22 11.89 -32.16
C ALA A 69 -20.19 10.39 -31.79
N ASN A 70 -19.03 9.88 -31.38
CA ASN A 70 -18.87 8.47 -30.98
C ASN A 70 -19.27 8.20 -29.52
N TYR A 71 -19.18 9.21 -28.65
CA TYR A 71 -19.41 9.10 -27.21
C TYR A 71 -20.31 10.25 -26.68
N PRO A 72 -21.63 10.18 -26.90
CA PRO A 72 -22.56 11.24 -26.49
C PRO A 72 -22.67 11.40 -24.96
N ASP A 73 -22.44 10.33 -24.19
CA ASP A 73 -22.53 10.36 -22.73
C ASP A 73 -21.35 11.09 -22.06
N ASN A 74 -20.22 11.21 -22.76
CA ASN A 74 -18.99 11.79 -22.22
C ASN A 74 -18.47 12.89 -23.15
N LEU A 75 -19.09 14.07 -23.08
CA LEU A 75 -18.70 15.20 -23.90
C LEU A 75 -17.29 15.68 -23.54
N LEU A 76 -16.43 15.73 -24.55
CA LEU A 76 -15.14 16.39 -24.47
C LEU A 76 -15.28 17.86 -24.88
N THR A 77 -14.39 18.67 -24.31
CA THR A 77 -14.16 20.03 -24.77
C THR A 77 -12.79 20.11 -25.44
N GLN A 78 -12.62 21.08 -26.34
CA GLN A 78 -11.33 21.36 -26.99
C GLN A 78 -10.21 21.58 -25.95
N SER A 79 -10.50 22.22 -24.81
CA SER A 79 -9.52 22.44 -23.75
C SER A 79 -8.96 21.14 -23.16
N THR A 80 -9.78 20.09 -23.07
CA THR A 80 -9.38 18.76 -22.60
C THR A 80 -8.45 18.11 -23.62
N VAL A 81 -8.76 18.20 -24.91
CA VAL A 81 -7.91 17.70 -26.00
C VAL A 81 -6.54 18.38 -25.98
N SER A 82 -6.50 19.70 -25.79
CA SER A 82 -5.24 20.45 -25.68
C SER A 82 -4.40 19.99 -24.48
N LYS A 83 -5.01 19.79 -23.31
CA LYS A 83 -4.31 19.31 -22.11
C LYS A 83 -3.74 17.91 -22.29
N ILE A 84 -4.50 17.02 -22.92
CA ILE A 84 -4.07 15.65 -23.23
C ILE A 84 -2.89 15.70 -24.21
N GLU A 85 -2.98 16.52 -25.26
CA GLU A 85 -1.93 16.69 -26.26
C GLU A 85 -0.63 17.20 -25.63
N SER A 86 -0.70 18.25 -24.79
CA SER A 86 0.46 18.77 -24.07
C SER A 86 1.09 17.70 -23.16
N LYS A 87 0.28 17.00 -22.37
CA LYS A 87 0.73 15.94 -21.45
C LYS A 87 1.42 14.80 -22.19
N PHE A 88 0.86 14.39 -23.33
CA PHE A 88 1.42 13.34 -24.17
C PHE A 88 2.75 13.77 -24.81
N ARG A 89 2.86 15.03 -25.27
CA ARG A 89 4.13 15.57 -25.81
C ARG A 89 5.22 15.68 -24.76
N GLU A 90 4.87 16.02 -23.52
CA GLU A 90 5.82 16.20 -22.42
C GLU A 90 6.29 14.87 -21.81
N THR A 91 5.37 13.94 -21.52
CA THR A 91 5.66 12.71 -20.75
C THR A 91 5.67 11.44 -21.62
N GLY A 92 5.08 11.48 -22.82
CA GLY A 92 4.87 10.30 -23.67
C GLY A 92 3.75 9.38 -23.18
N ASP A 93 3.06 9.74 -22.10
CA ASP A 93 1.95 9.01 -21.51
C ASP A 93 0.82 9.99 -21.15
N VAL A 94 -0.42 9.49 -21.12
CA VAL A 94 -1.62 10.26 -20.77
C VAL A 94 -2.01 10.05 -19.30
N LYS A 95 -1.36 9.13 -18.59
CA LYS A 95 -1.56 8.90 -17.14
C LYS A 95 -1.32 10.15 -16.31
N ASP A 96 -2.09 10.32 -15.24
CA ASP A 96 -1.87 11.40 -14.28
C ASP A 96 -0.50 11.30 -13.62
N LEU A 97 0.22 12.43 -13.68
CA LEU A 97 1.49 12.60 -12.98
C LEU A 97 1.25 12.49 -11.46
N PRO A 98 2.22 11.92 -10.73
CA PRO A 98 2.15 11.89 -9.28
C PRO A 98 2.07 13.32 -8.75
N LYS A 99 0.97 13.63 -8.05
CA LYS A 99 0.77 14.95 -7.44
C LYS A 99 1.57 15.04 -6.14
N SER A 100 2.15 16.20 -5.85
CA SER A 100 2.69 16.48 -4.52
C SER A 100 1.55 16.40 -3.51
N GLY A 101 1.70 15.50 -2.54
CA GLY A 101 0.73 15.33 -1.46
C GLY A 101 0.99 16.28 -0.30
N ARG A 102 0.22 16.13 0.78
CA ARG A 102 0.51 16.79 2.06
C ARG A 102 1.95 16.49 2.50
N PRO A 103 2.73 17.49 2.96
CA PRO A 103 4.08 17.26 3.43
C PRO A 103 4.08 16.18 4.52
N LYS A 104 4.97 15.20 4.36
CA LYS A 104 5.18 14.15 5.36
C LYS A 104 6.11 14.69 6.44
N ILE A 105 6.07 14.04 7.59
CA ILE A 105 7.00 14.31 8.69
C ILE A 105 8.42 14.02 8.20
N THR A 106 9.36 14.86 8.63
CA THR A 106 10.77 14.80 8.25
C THR A 106 11.33 13.41 8.48
N GLN A 107 12.23 12.97 7.61
CA GLN A 107 12.85 11.64 7.72
C GLN A 107 13.61 11.48 9.03
N ASP A 108 14.29 12.53 9.49
CA ASP A 108 15.06 12.55 10.74
C ASP A 108 14.19 12.20 11.95
N LYS A 109 13.05 12.89 12.12
CA LYS A 109 12.09 12.60 13.20
C LYS A 109 11.58 11.14 13.18
N ASN A 110 11.49 10.52 12.00
CA ASN A 110 11.11 9.10 11.92
C ASN A 110 12.23 8.19 12.43
N ILE A 111 13.48 8.51 12.11
CA ILE A 111 14.65 7.75 12.56
C ILE A 111 14.80 7.87 14.07
N ASP A 112 14.71 9.09 14.61
CA ASP A 112 14.82 9.37 16.05
C ASP A 112 13.74 8.63 16.86
N THR A 113 12.50 8.63 16.34
CA THR A 113 11.38 7.89 16.95
C THR A 113 11.62 6.38 16.99
N VAL A 114 12.28 5.82 15.95
CA VAL A 114 12.58 4.38 15.91
C VAL A 114 13.77 4.06 16.83
N LEU A 115 14.77 4.94 16.88
CA LEU A 115 15.95 4.77 17.72
C LEU A 115 15.57 4.75 19.21
N SER A 116 14.80 5.75 19.65
CA SER A 116 14.31 5.85 21.03
C SER A 116 13.48 4.64 21.47
N MET A 117 12.64 4.09 20.58
CA MET A 117 11.89 2.86 20.86
C MET A 117 12.80 1.61 20.93
N GLY A 118 13.89 1.58 20.17
CA GLY A 118 14.88 0.50 20.18
C GLY A 118 15.73 0.49 21.45
N GLU A 119 16.12 1.68 21.94
CA GLU A 119 16.88 1.84 23.19
C GLU A 119 16.05 1.45 24.42
N ASN A 120 14.76 1.81 24.44
CA ASN A 120 13.85 1.43 25.50
C ASN A 120 12.52 0.85 24.97
N PRO A 121 12.45 -0.48 24.77
CA PRO A 121 11.25 -1.15 24.25
C PRO A 121 10.03 -1.09 25.18
N GLN A 122 10.23 -0.78 26.47
CA GLN A 122 9.15 -0.66 27.45
C GLN A 122 8.58 0.76 27.55
N SER A 123 9.17 1.72 26.84
CA SER A 123 8.69 3.10 26.81
C SER A 123 7.26 3.20 26.28
N THR A 124 6.51 4.17 26.81
CA THR A 124 5.14 4.42 26.33
C THR A 124 5.18 5.27 25.07
N TYR A 125 4.24 5.07 24.15
CA TYR A 125 4.14 5.88 22.93
C TYR A 125 3.99 7.37 23.21
N THR A 126 3.41 7.76 24.35
CA THR A 126 3.23 9.16 24.74
C THR A 126 4.54 9.80 25.17
N LEU A 127 5.39 9.05 25.90
CA LEU A 127 6.73 9.50 26.28
C LEU A 127 7.60 9.73 25.04
N VAL A 128 7.68 8.71 24.17
CA VAL A 128 8.44 8.78 22.90
C VAL A 128 7.93 9.91 22.01
N ALA A 129 6.62 10.15 22.00
CA ALA A 129 6.02 11.26 21.26
C ALA A 129 6.47 12.62 21.80
N SER A 130 6.53 12.77 23.12
CA SER A 130 7.00 14.00 23.77
C SER A 130 8.49 14.25 23.52
N GLU A 131 9.32 13.21 23.61
CA GLU A 131 10.77 13.30 23.41
C GLU A 131 11.13 13.69 21.97
N ASN A 132 10.40 13.17 20.99
CA ASN A 132 10.66 13.39 19.56
C ASN A 132 9.82 14.53 18.94
N GLU A 133 9.07 15.27 19.75
CA GLU A 133 8.15 16.35 19.31
C GLU A 133 7.21 15.92 18.16
N VAL A 134 6.63 14.74 18.28
CA VAL A 134 5.68 14.17 17.32
C VAL A 134 4.39 13.78 18.03
N SER A 135 3.28 13.68 17.29
CA SER A 135 2.05 13.19 17.89
C SER A 135 2.12 11.67 18.12
N GLN A 136 1.47 11.17 19.18
CA GLN A 136 1.38 9.74 19.48
C GLN A 136 0.85 8.91 18.28
N THR A 137 -0.12 9.44 17.54
CA THR A 137 -0.66 8.78 16.32
C THR A 137 0.38 8.64 15.21
N THR A 138 1.35 9.55 15.16
CA THR A 138 2.48 9.49 14.25
C THR A 138 3.44 8.40 14.66
N VAL A 139 3.84 8.36 15.94
CA VAL A 139 4.72 7.31 16.49
C VAL A 139 4.17 5.94 16.12
N LEU A 140 2.88 5.70 16.38
CA LEU A 140 2.23 4.44 16.05
C LEU A 140 2.24 4.12 14.54
N ARG A 141 2.15 5.14 13.70
CA ARG A 141 2.22 4.98 12.24
C ARG A 141 3.63 4.63 11.76
N ILE A 142 4.64 5.26 12.35
CA ILE A 142 6.06 4.97 12.08
C ILE A 142 6.37 3.53 12.51
N LEU A 143 6.03 3.16 13.74
CA LEU A 143 6.27 1.82 14.27
C LEU A 143 5.58 0.72 13.42
N ARG A 144 4.34 0.95 12.98
CA ARG A 144 3.64 0.03 12.07
C ARG A 144 4.31 -0.08 10.70
N LYS A 145 4.90 1.01 10.20
CA LYS A 145 5.60 1.02 8.91
C LYS A 145 6.91 0.24 8.99
N GLU A 146 7.61 0.33 10.12
CA GLU A 146 8.85 -0.40 10.40
C GLU A 146 8.60 -1.80 10.99
N ASN A 147 7.35 -2.29 10.97
CA ASN A 147 6.94 -3.62 11.44
C ASN A 147 7.25 -3.93 12.92
N TYR A 148 7.23 -2.92 13.79
CA TYR A 148 7.32 -3.13 15.23
C TYR A 148 6.05 -3.77 15.78
N HIS A 149 6.23 -4.80 16.61
CA HIS A 149 5.16 -5.51 17.29
C HIS A 149 5.28 -5.32 18.80
N PRO A 150 4.23 -4.83 19.49
CA PRO A 150 4.23 -4.81 20.93
C PRO A 150 4.37 -6.24 21.46
N TYR A 151 5.42 -6.49 22.22
CA TYR A 151 5.60 -7.77 22.88
C TYR A 151 4.84 -7.76 24.21
N LYS A 152 4.00 -8.77 24.42
CA LYS A 152 3.33 -8.96 25.71
C LYS A 152 4.21 -9.85 26.57
N PHE A 153 4.82 -9.27 27.60
CA PHE A 153 5.57 -10.05 28.59
C PHE A 153 4.63 -11.03 29.30
N GLN A 154 4.99 -12.32 29.28
CA GLN A 154 4.31 -13.36 30.03
C GLN A 154 5.14 -13.66 31.27
N LEU A 155 4.60 -13.35 32.44
CA LEU A 155 5.22 -13.76 33.70
C LEU A 155 5.07 -15.28 33.82
N VAL A 156 6.19 -15.99 33.82
CA VAL A 156 6.27 -17.43 34.06
C VAL A 156 6.69 -17.65 35.52
N GLN A 157 6.62 -18.89 36.00
CA GLN A 157 7.13 -19.28 37.32
C GLN A 157 8.56 -18.74 37.55
N GLU A 158 8.78 -18.19 38.73
CA GLU A 158 10.09 -17.73 39.16
C GLU A 158 11.06 -18.92 39.20
N LEU A 159 12.29 -18.68 38.74
CA LEU A 159 13.37 -19.66 38.71
C LEU A 159 14.14 -19.56 40.02
N ASN A 160 14.19 -20.64 40.80
CA ASN A 160 15.11 -20.75 41.93
C ASN A 160 16.54 -20.99 41.43
N GLU A 161 17.53 -20.69 42.27
CA GLU A 161 18.96 -20.81 41.94
C GLU A 161 19.37 -22.20 41.42
N HIS A 162 18.69 -23.27 41.88
CA HIS A 162 19.00 -24.66 41.52
C HIS A 162 18.19 -25.17 40.31
N ASP A 163 17.22 -24.39 39.82
CA ASP A 163 16.36 -24.82 38.72
C ASP A 163 17.08 -24.90 37.36
N PRO A 164 18.08 -24.05 37.02
CA PRO A 164 18.85 -24.19 35.78
C PRO A 164 19.50 -25.57 35.66
N ASP A 165 20.19 -26.03 36.71
CA ASP A 165 20.90 -27.31 36.70
C ASP A 165 19.93 -28.49 36.55
N ARG A 166 18.83 -28.47 37.31
CA ARG A 166 17.80 -29.52 37.22
C ARG A 166 17.14 -29.57 35.84
N ARG A 167 16.87 -28.40 35.24
CA ARG A 167 16.30 -28.33 33.88
C ARG A 167 17.28 -28.86 32.84
N LEU A 168 18.56 -28.57 33.00
CA LEU A 168 19.60 -29.03 32.07
C LEU A 168 19.79 -30.54 32.14
N GLN A 169 19.86 -31.09 33.36
CA GLN A 169 19.87 -32.55 33.59
C GLN A 169 18.66 -33.24 32.97
N PHE A 170 17.46 -32.68 33.14
CA PHE A 170 16.25 -33.22 32.52
C PHE A 170 16.35 -33.24 30.99
N CYS A 171 16.83 -32.16 30.37
CA CYS A 171 17.04 -32.09 28.92
C CYS A 171 18.06 -33.13 28.43
N GLU A 172 19.17 -33.31 29.14
CA GLU A 172 20.19 -34.32 28.80
C GLU A 172 19.63 -35.75 28.88
N ILE A 173 18.88 -36.06 29.94
CA ILE A 173 18.20 -37.36 30.09
C ILE A 173 17.25 -37.59 28.91
N MET A 174 16.42 -36.60 28.57
CA MET A 174 15.47 -36.72 27.45
C MET A 174 16.17 -36.86 26.10
N MET A 175 17.27 -36.15 25.85
CA MET A 175 18.05 -36.30 24.62
C MET A 175 18.65 -37.69 24.49
N ASN A 176 19.22 -38.25 25.56
CA ASN A 176 19.80 -39.60 25.55
C ASN A 176 18.74 -40.68 25.31
N LEU A 177 17.54 -40.52 25.89
CA LEU A 177 16.41 -41.43 25.66
C LEU A 177 15.92 -41.39 24.21
N CYS A 178 15.94 -40.22 23.57
CA CYS A 178 15.59 -40.08 22.15
C CYS A 178 16.63 -40.68 21.20
N GLN A 179 17.89 -40.78 21.62
CA GLN A 179 18.99 -41.33 20.79
C GLN A 179 19.16 -42.85 20.92
N THR A 180 18.63 -43.45 21.98
CA THR A 180 18.76 -44.89 22.28
C THR A 180 17.61 -45.74 21.74
N ASN A 181 16.57 -45.11 21.15
CA ASN A 181 15.50 -45.77 20.38
C ASN A 181 15.71 -45.57 18.88
#